data_AF-A0AAE6BW03-F1
#
_entry.id   AF-A0AAE6BW03-F1
#
_cell.length_a   1.000
_cell.length_b   1.000
_cell.length_c   1.000
_cell.angle_alpha   90.00
_cell.angle_beta   90.00
_cell.angle_gamma   90.00
#
_symmetry.space_group_name_H-M   'P 1'
#
loop_
_entity.id
_entity.type
_entity.pdbx_description
1 polymer ?
#
loop_
_entity_poly.entity_id
_entity_poly.type
_entity_poly.pdbx_seq_one_letter_code
_entity_poly.pdbx_strand_id
1 'polypeptide(L)'
;MRMSASVAKLAAVMLPIAVFAIVLPIAAVQTAASESVIQRQEGMKAMANAAKTINAMFKATSPYEAKTFKAAAETIRGHSGAAMSALFDGPVTKAGSKASPSIETERQQFDKLADDLRIYASALSVAADRNPHTLGPETRMQGGEAMMGGPLAKMIDAAREVESIPAEHSFHLMLQTCTSCHARFRVEAD
;
A
#
# COMPACT_ATOMS: atom_id res chain seq x y z
N MET A 1 21.56 -82.02 14.87
CA MET A 1 21.54 -81.01 13.78
C MET A 1 20.35 -80.09 14.05
N ARG A 2 20.58 -79.02 14.84
CA ARG A 2 20.54 -77.58 14.46
C ARG A 2 19.18 -77.12 13.86
N MET A 3 18.37 -76.41 14.65
CA MET A 3 18.16 -74.93 14.65
C MET A 3 17.30 -74.47 13.45
N SER A 4 16.36 -73.52 13.50
CA SER A 4 15.66 -72.75 14.53
C SER A 4 14.66 -71.91 13.70
N ALA A 5 13.43 -71.69 14.19
CA ALA A 5 12.51 -70.74 13.57
C ALA A 5 13.08 -69.31 13.71
N SER A 6 13.01 -68.50 12.64
CA SER A 6 13.37 -67.08 12.69
C SER A 6 12.12 -66.24 12.48
N VAL A 7 11.60 -65.68 13.57
CA VAL A 7 10.58 -64.63 13.56
C VAL A 7 11.29 -63.31 13.32
N ALA A 8 11.09 -62.71 12.15
CA ALA A 8 11.60 -61.38 11.86
C ALA A 8 10.88 -60.32 12.72
N LYS A 9 11.61 -59.67 13.62
CA LYS A 9 11.12 -58.52 14.38
C LYS A 9 11.09 -57.29 13.47
N LEU A 10 9.91 -56.74 13.22
CA LEU A 10 9.74 -55.39 12.67
C LEU A 10 10.13 -54.37 13.75
N ALA A 11 11.30 -53.76 13.60
CA ALA A 11 11.70 -52.62 14.41
C ALA A 11 11.00 -51.36 13.87
N ALA A 12 10.07 -50.81 14.64
CA ALA A 12 9.48 -49.50 14.37
C ALA A 12 10.55 -48.41 14.61
N VAL A 13 10.99 -47.74 13.54
CA VAL A 13 11.86 -46.57 13.63
C VAL A 13 10.99 -45.36 13.93
N MET A 14 10.95 -44.95 15.20
CA MET A 14 10.38 -43.67 15.61
C MET A 14 11.43 -42.57 15.36
N LEU A 15 11.21 -41.75 14.32
CA LEU A 15 12.06 -40.60 14.01
C LEU A 15 11.62 -39.39 14.88
N PRO A 16 12.49 -38.78 15.71
CA PRO A 16 12.10 -37.63 16.51
C PRO A 16 12.01 -36.38 15.60
N ILE A 17 10.83 -35.75 15.55
CA ILE A 17 10.67 -34.43 14.94
C ILE A 17 11.32 -33.42 15.90
N ALA A 18 12.56 -33.01 15.58
CA ALA A 18 13.23 -31.93 16.30
C ALA A 18 12.59 -30.59 15.89
N VAL A 19 11.73 -30.06 16.76
CA VAL A 19 11.20 -28.70 16.63
C VAL A 19 12.30 -27.73 17.04
N PHE A 20 13.05 -27.20 16.09
CA PHE A 20 14.01 -26.12 16.32
C PHE A 20 13.25 -24.81 16.50
N ALA A 21 13.17 -24.31 17.73
CA ALA A 21 12.67 -22.96 17.99
C ALA A 21 13.73 -21.94 17.52
N ILE A 22 13.44 -21.21 16.46
CA ILE A 22 14.30 -20.13 15.96
C ILE A 22 14.16 -18.94 16.93
N VAL A 23 15.14 -18.74 17.80
CA VAL A 23 15.20 -17.57 18.69
C VAL A 23 15.98 -16.48 17.97
N LEU A 24 15.28 -15.44 17.48
CA LEU A 24 15.93 -14.29 16.86
C LEU A 24 16.46 -13.32 17.93
N PRO A 25 17.66 -12.73 17.76
CA PRO A 25 18.20 -11.76 18.71
C PRO A 25 17.44 -10.43 18.65
N ILE A 26 17.10 -9.88 19.82
CA ILE A 26 16.33 -8.63 19.99
C ILE A 26 16.97 -7.45 19.24
N ALA A 27 18.30 -7.39 19.20
CA ALA A 27 19.04 -6.33 18.49
C ALA A 27 18.73 -6.31 16.98
N ALA A 28 18.63 -7.47 16.33
CA ALA A 28 18.35 -7.57 14.89
C ALA A 28 16.90 -7.17 14.56
N VAL A 29 15.94 -7.52 15.43
CA VAL A 29 14.55 -7.09 15.31
C VAL A 29 14.43 -5.57 15.44
N GLN A 30 15.17 -4.98 16.39
CA GLN A 30 15.17 -3.54 16.60
C GLN A 30 15.78 -2.79 15.42
N THR A 31 16.86 -3.26 14.80
CA THR A 31 17.45 -2.60 13.63
C THR A 31 16.52 -2.63 12.42
N ALA A 32 15.94 -3.79 12.11
CA ALA A 32 14.98 -3.95 11.02
C ALA A 32 13.74 -3.04 11.20
N ALA A 33 13.23 -2.93 12.43
CA ALA A 33 12.14 -2.01 12.73
C ALA A 33 12.52 -0.54 12.50
N SER A 34 13.74 -0.09 12.86
CA SER A 34 14.19 1.29 12.57
C SER A 34 14.23 1.57 11.06
N GLU A 35 14.79 0.62 10.31
CA GLU A 35 14.92 0.74 8.86
C GLU A 35 13.55 0.83 8.18
N SER A 36 12.59 -0.01 8.61
CA SER A 36 11.21 0.05 8.10
C SER A 36 10.55 1.41 8.38
N VAL A 37 10.79 2.03 9.56
CA VAL A 37 10.24 3.35 9.88
C VAL A 37 10.78 4.43 8.94
N ILE A 38 12.08 4.41 8.66
CA ILE A 38 12.70 5.35 7.70
C ILE A 38 12.12 5.13 6.31
N GLN A 39 12.06 3.89 5.83
CA GLN A 39 11.52 3.55 4.51
C GLN A 39 10.05 3.99 4.35
N ARG A 40 9.21 3.78 5.38
CA ARG A 40 7.82 4.25 5.40
C ARG A 40 7.77 5.78 5.25
N GLN A 41 8.56 6.52 6.03
CA GLN A 41 8.55 7.99 6.02
C GLN A 41 9.05 8.57 4.68
N GLU A 42 10.11 8.00 4.12
CA GLU A 42 10.64 8.38 2.81
C GLU A 42 9.62 8.09 1.70
N GLY A 43 9.00 6.91 1.72
CA GLY A 43 7.92 6.55 0.80
C GLY A 43 6.75 7.53 0.87
N MET A 44 6.26 7.86 2.07
CA MET A 44 5.19 8.85 2.25
C MET A 44 5.58 10.24 1.71
N LYS A 45 6.83 10.66 1.91
CA LYS A 45 7.35 11.93 1.38
C LYS A 45 7.42 11.91 -0.15
N ALA A 46 7.89 10.81 -0.74
CA ALA A 46 7.95 10.64 -2.19
C ALA A 46 6.54 10.70 -2.81
N MET A 47 5.58 9.98 -2.23
CA MET A 47 4.17 10.03 -2.66
C MET A 47 3.57 11.43 -2.54
N ALA A 48 3.83 12.14 -1.42
CA ALA A 48 3.33 13.51 -1.23
C ALA A 48 3.88 14.48 -2.29
N ASN A 49 5.15 14.35 -2.67
CA ASN A 49 5.75 15.15 -3.73
C ASN A 49 5.15 14.81 -5.11
N ALA A 50 4.99 13.52 -5.41
CA ALA A 50 4.36 13.07 -6.64
C ALA A 50 2.91 13.57 -6.78
N ALA A 51 2.12 13.49 -5.69
CA ALA A 51 0.75 14.01 -5.68
C ALA A 51 0.69 15.52 -5.94
N LYS A 52 1.65 16.30 -5.41
CA LYS A 52 1.75 17.74 -5.71
C LYS A 52 2.05 18.00 -7.18
N THR A 53 2.95 17.23 -7.79
CA THR A 53 3.25 17.32 -9.23
C THR A 53 1.99 17.08 -10.07
N ILE A 54 1.25 16.01 -9.80
CA ILE A 54 0.01 15.68 -10.50
C ILE A 54 -1.03 16.80 -10.32
N ASN A 55 -1.23 17.27 -9.08
CA ASN A 55 -2.15 18.36 -8.76
C ASN A 55 -1.84 19.65 -9.53
N ALA A 56 -0.56 20.01 -9.66
CA ALA A 56 -0.15 21.22 -10.36
C ALA A 56 -0.51 21.19 -11.85
N MET A 57 -0.45 20.00 -12.47
CA MET A 57 -0.85 19.80 -13.87
C MET A 57 -2.36 19.85 -14.05
N PHE A 58 -3.14 19.22 -13.17
CA PHE A 58 -4.60 19.37 -13.19
C PHE A 58 -5.03 20.83 -12.96
N LYS A 59 -4.41 21.52 -12.00
CA LYS A 59 -4.70 22.95 -11.73
C LYS A 59 -4.16 23.92 -12.78
N ALA A 60 -3.47 23.43 -13.81
CA ALA A 60 -2.79 24.24 -14.82
C ALA A 60 -1.81 25.29 -14.22
N THR A 61 -1.32 25.07 -13.00
CA THR A 61 -0.26 25.89 -12.39
C THR A 61 1.13 25.46 -12.86
N SER A 62 1.23 24.29 -13.49
CA SER A 62 2.38 23.84 -14.29
C SER A 62 1.90 23.29 -15.63
N PRO A 63 2.68 23.40 -16.71
CA PRO A 63 2.37 22.72 -17.97
C PRO A 63 2.23 21.22 -17.77
N TYR A 64 1.31 20.61 -18.52
CA TYR A 64 1.18 19.16 -18.54
C TYR A 64 2.32 18.53 -19.34
N GLU A 65 2.96 17.52 -18.76
CA GLU A 65 3.98 16.71 -19.41
C GLU A 65 3.70 15.24 -19.10
N ALA A 66 3.25 14.48 -20.11
CA ALA A 66 2.75 13.11 -19.92
C ALA A 66 3.76 12.19 -19.23
N LYS A 67 5.05 12.27 -19.60
CA LYS A 67 6.11 11.48 -18.97
C LYS A 67 6.29 11.81 -17.49
N THR A 68 6.25 13.08 -17.14
CA THR A 68 6.39 13.55 -15.75
C THR A 68 5.16 13.20 -14.92
N PHE A 69 3.96 13.36 -15.48
CA PHE A 69 2.71 12.93 -14.86
C PHE A 69 2.73 11.42 -14.58
N LYS A 70 3.11 10.62 -15.58
CA LYS A 70 3.23 9.17 -15.45
C LYS A 70 4.25 8.78 -14.40
N ALA A 71 5.44 9.38 -14.41
CA ALA A 71 6.47 9.10 -13.41
C ALA A 71 6.00 9.40 -11.98
N ALA A 72 5.24 10.50 -11.79
CA ALA A 72 4.63 10.82 -10.50
C ALA A 72 3.58 9.78 -10.09
N ALA A 73 2.68 9.39 -11.00
CA ALA A 73 1.69 8.34 -10.73
C ALA A 73 2.35 6.99 -10.38
N GLU A 74 3.40 6.61 -11.12
CA GLU A 74 4.18 5.40 -10.86
C GLU A 74 4.94 5.44 -9.53
N THR A 75 5.42 6.62 -9.11
CA THR A 75 6.00 6.81 -7.78
C THR A 75 4.98 6.49 -6.69
N ILE A 76 3.74 6.97 -6.83
CA ILE A 76 2.67 6.67 -5.87
C ILE A 76 2.34 5.18 -5.90
N ARG A 77 2.18 4.61 -7.10
CA ARG A 77 1.87 3.18 -7.28
C ARG A 77 2.92 2.27 -6.62
N GLY A 78 4.21 2.59 -6.79
CA GLY A 78 5.32 1.80 -6.25
C GLY A 78 5.45 1.83 -4.73
N HIS A 79 4.97 2.89 -4.08
CA HIS A 79 4.93 3.03 -2.62
C HIS A 79 3.57 2.69 -2.01
N SER A 80 2.69 2.04 -2.77
CA SER A 80 1.32 1.68 -2.36
C SER A 80 1.10 0.16 -2.35
N GLY A 81 -0.11 -0.28 -1.97
CA GLY A 81 -0.54 -1.67 -1.93
C GLY A 81 0.39 -2.56 -1.08
N ALA A 82 0.66 -3.76 -1.58
CA ALA A 82 1.51 -4.74 -0.90
C ALA A 82 2.90 -4.21 -0.50
N ALA A 83 3.51 -3.31 -1.30
CA ALA A 83 4.80 -2.72 -0.96
C ALA A 83 4.71 -1.84 0.29
N MET A 84 3.62 -1.11 0.46
CA MET A 84 3.34 -0.37 1.70
C MET A 84 3.05 -1.34 2.84
N SER A 85 2.13 -2.29 2.64
CA SER A 85 1.70 -3.25 3.66
C SER A 85 2.85 -4.06 4.26
N ALA A 86 3.78 -4.53 3.43
CA ALA A 86 4.93 -5.31 3.88
C ALA A 86 5.83 -4.53 4.85
N LEU A 87 5.90 -3.20 4.71
CA LEU A 87 6.69 -2.38 5.63
C LEU A 87 6.12 -2.41 7.05
N PHE A 88 4.87 -2.85 7.28
CA PHE A 88 4.19 -2.91 8.57
C PHE A 88 4.06 -4.33 9.16
N ASP A 89 4.76 -5.35 8.61
CA ASP A 89 4.74 -6.73 9.12
C ASP A 89 5.56 -6.96 10.41
N GLY A 90 6.08 -5.90 11.01
CA GLY A 90 6.81 -5.90 12.28
C GLY A 90 6.30 -4.81 13.24
N PRO A 91 6.98 -4.56 14.37
CA PRO A 91 6.53 -3.61 15.39
C PRO A 91 6.12 -2.26 14.78
N VAL A 92 4.84 -1.90 14.91
CA VAL A 92 4.27 -0.70 14.29
C VAL A 92 4.64 0.56 15.08
N THR A 93 4.58 0.45 16.41
CA THR A 93 4.88 1.53 17.35
C THR A 93 6.32 1.47 17.81
N LYS A 94 7.12 2.39 17.27
CA LYS A 94 8.52 2.60 17.66
C LYS A 94 8.79 4.09 17.84
N ALA A 95 9.74 4.45 18.70
CA ALA A 95 10.17 5.84 18.85
C ALA A 95 10.47 6.49 17.49
N GLY A 96 9.85 7.66 17.23
CA GLY A 96 9.95 8.37 15.96
C GLY A 96 8.95 7.93 14.87
N SER A 97 8.23 6.82 15.07
CA SER A 97 7.11 6.41 14.21
C SER A 97 5.85 7.19 14.57
N LYS A 98 5.12 7.67 13.55
CA LYS A 98 3.77 8.21 13.72
C LYS A 98 2.67 7.20 13.34
N ALA A 99 3.04 5.93 13.18
CA ALA A 99 2.07 4.88 12.89
C ALA A 99 1.28 4.52 14.14
N SER A 100 -0.04 4.45 14.01
CA SER A 100 -0.94 4.03 15.10
C SER A 100 -0.84 2.52 15.33
N PRO A 101 -0.86 2.03 16.59
CA PRO A 101 -0.92 0.59 16.88
C PRO A 101 -2.18 -0.07 16.30
N SER A 102 -3.23 0.70 16.02
CA SER A 102 -4.47 0.19 15.40
C SER A 102 -4.26 -0.48 14.04
N ILE A 103 -3.13 -0.24 13.35
CA ILE A 103 -2.77 -0.95 12.11
C ILE A 103 -2.73 -2.47 12.35
N GLU A 104 -2.28 -2.92 13.52
CA GLU A 104 -2.21 -4.35 13.84
C GLU A 104 -3.62 -4.96 13.97
N THR A 105 -4.53 -4.28 14.68
CA THR A 105 -5.89 -4.77 14.91
C THR A 105 -6.82 -4.58 13.72
N GLU A 106 -6.53 -3.59 12.85
CA GLU A 106 -7.34 -3.25 11.68
C GLU A 106 -6.60 -3.49 10.36
N ARG A 107 -5.74 -4.51 10.35
CA ARG A 107 -4.82 -4.79 9.25
C ARG A 107 -5.49 -4.87 7.89
N GLN A 108 -6.64 -5.54 7.80
CA GLN A 108 -7.39 -5.66 6.55
C GLN A 108 -7.82 -4.30 5.99
N GLN A 109 -8.21 -3.36 6.85
CA GLN A 109 -8.63 -2.03 6.42
C GLN A 109 -7.43 -1.18 5.99
N PHE A 110 -6.29 -1.31 6.67
CA PHE A 110 -5.03 -0.69 6.26
C PHE A 110 -4.59 -1.18 4.88
N ASP A 111 -4.55 -2.50 4.69
CA ASP A 111 -4.15 -3.13 3.43
C ASP A 111 -5.09 -2.75 2.29
N LYS A 112 -6.40 -2.69 2.54
CA LYS A 112 -7.38 -2.22 1.55
C LYS A 112 -7.09 -0.78 1.11
N LEU A 113 -6.86 0.14 2.04
CA LEU A 113 -6.56 1.55 1.68
C LEU A 113 -5.23 1.66 0.91
N ALA A 114 -4.23 0.86 1.28
CA ALA A 114 -2.98 0.79 0.54
C ALA A 114 -3.22 0.32 -0.90
N ASP A 115 -4.05 -0.70 -1.11
CA ASP A 115 -4.38 -1.21 -2.44
C ASP A 115 -5.26 -0.26 -3.25
N ASP A 116 -6.25 0.38 -2.63
CA ASP A 116 -7.07 1.42 -3.28
C ASP A 116 -6.16 2.55 -3.82
N LEU A 117 -5.17 2.99 -3.03
CA LEU A 117 -4.18 3.99 -3.44
C LEU A 117 -3.39 3.53 -4.68
N ARG A 118 -2.96 2.27 -4.70
CA ARG A 118 -2.25 1.67 -5.84
C ARG A 118 -3.14 1.63 -7.09
N ILE A 119 -4.42 1.31 -6.95
CA ILE A 119 -5.38 1.23 -8.06
C ILE A 119 -5.58 2.62 -8.68
N TYR A 120 -5.89 3.63 -7.88
CA TYR A 120 -6.08 4.99 -8.41
C TYR A 120 -4.80 5.55 -9.04
N ALA A 121 -3.63 5.30 -8.44
CA ALA A 121 -2.35 5.68 -9.03
C ALA A 121 -2.08 4.97 -10.37
N SER A 122 -2.48 3.69 -10.49
CA SER A 122 -2.38 2.94 -11.76
C SER A 122 -3.26 3.55 -12.85
N ALA A 123 -4.46 4.02 -12.49
CA ALA A 123 -5.35 4.73 -13.39
C ALA A 123 -4.74 5.99 -13.97
N LEU A 124 -4.08 6.78 -13.11
CA LEU A 124 -3.39 8.01 -13.51
C LEU A 124 -2.24 7.71 -14.46
N SER A 125 -1.48 6.64 -14.22
CA SER A 125 -0.43 6.18 -15.14
C SER A 125 -1.00 5.82 -16.52
N VAL A 126 -2.09 5.06 -16.56
CA VAL A 126 -2.81 4.71 -17.81
C VAL A 126 -3.39 5.95 -18.50
N ALA A 127 -3.91 6.91 -17.73
CA ALA A 127 -4.43 8.16 -18.27
C ALA A 127 -3.34 8.95 -18.99
N ALA A 128 -2.11 8.98 -18.47
CA ALA A 128 -0.98 9.61 -19.14
C ALA A 128 -0.62 8.92 -20.46
N ASP A 129 -0.68 7.59 -20.52
CA ASP A 129 -0.43 6.85 -21.77
C ASP A 129 -1.48 7.16 -22.85
N ARG A 130 -2.74 7.36 -22.44
CA ARG A 130 -3.85 7.71 -23.35
C ARG A 130 -3.83 9.16 -23.80
N ASN A 131 -3.11 10.03 -23.08
CA ASN A 131 -3.12 11.47 -23.25
C ASN A 131 -1.70 12.03 -23.43
N PRO A 132 -0.98 11.66 -24.51
CA PRO A 132 0.45 11.98 -24.64
C PRO A 132 0.77 13.48 -24.75
N HIS A 133 -0.22 14.32 -25.06
CA HIS A 133 -0.01 15.74 -25.35
C HIS A 133 -0.78 16.70 -24.43
N THR A 134 -1.97 16.33 -23.98
CA THR A 134 -2.82 17.22 -23.17
C THR A 134 -3.80 16.42 -22.33
N LEU A 135 -4.16 16.95 -21.16
CA LEU A 135 -5.28 16.47 -20.36
C LEU A 135 -6.57 17.10 -20.91
N GLY A 136 -7.26 16.38 -21.81
CA GLY A 136 -8.49 16.82 -22.45
C GLY A 136 -9.70 16.84 -21.51
N PRO A 137 -10.86 17.37 -21.95
CA PRO A 137 -12.08 17.46 -21.14
C PRO A 137 -12.54 16.13 -20.53
N GLU A 138 -12.30 15.00 -21.21
CA GLU A 138 -12.59 13.64 -20.75
C GLU A 138 -11.75 13.20 -19.55
N THR A 139 -10.60 13.85 -19.32
CA THR A 139 -9.78 13.60 -18.13
C THR A 139 -10.24 14.41 -16.92
N ARG A 140 -11.13 15.39 -17.11
CA ARG A 140 -11.57 16.32 -16.08
C ARG A 140 -12.80 15.82 -15.37
N MET A 141 -12.92 16.14 -14.08
CA MET A 141 -14.20 15.99 -13.38
C MET A 141 -15.19 17.01 -13.92
N GLN A 142 -16.39 16.56 -14.26
CA GLN A 142 -17.45 17.45 -14.72
C GLN A 142 -18.15 18.09 -13.51
N GLY A 143 -18.41 19.39 -13.59
CA GLY A 143 -19.13 20.11 -12.53
C GLY A 143 -20.52 19.50 -12.33
N GLY A 144 -20.74 18.84 -11.18
CA GLY A 144 -21.99 18.16 -10.85
C GLY A 144 -21.82 16.68 -10.51
N GLU A 145 -20.68 16.07 -10.85
CA GLU A 145 -20.27 14.80 -10.25
C GLU A 145 -20.00 15.07 -8.77
N ALA A 146 -20.95 14.68 -7.91
CA ALA A 146 -20.83 14.90 -6.48
C ALA A 146 -19.51 14.32 -5.99
N MET A 147 -18.72 15.13 -5.30
CA MET A 147 -17.61 14.66 -4.47
C MET A 147 -18.23 13.68 -3.45
N MET A 148 -18.18 12.38 -3.76
CA MET A 148 -18.67 11.30 -2.90
C MET A 148 -17.77 11.20 -1.67
N GLY A 149 -17.87 12.19 -0.78
CA GLY A 149 -16.94 12.44 0.31
C GLY A 149 -17.63 12.86 1.60
N GLY A 150 -18.88 12.44 1.81
CA GLY A 150 -19.54 12.52 3.13
C GLY A 150 -19.20 11.32 4.02
N PRO A 151 -19.45 11.38 5.34
CA PRO A 151 -19.21 10.28 6.29
C PRO A 151 -19.95 8.96 5.97
N LEU A 152 -20.86 8.99 4.98
CA LEU A 152 -21.68 7.87 4.50
C LEU A 152 -21.44 7.53 3.02
N ALA A 153 -20.41 8.09 2.38
CA ALA A 153 -20.00 7.64 1.05
C ALA A 153 -19.72 6.13 1.15
N LYS A 154 -20.54 5.31 0.48
CA LYS A 154 -20.33 3.86 0.42
C LYS A 154 -18.86 3.63 0.08
N MET A 155 -18.21 2.69 0.78
CA MET A 155 -16.87 2.25 0.41
C MET A 155 -16.94 1.70 -1.01
N ILE A 156 -16.58 2.58 -1.94
CA ILE A 156 -16.52 2.34 -3.36
C ILE A 156 -15.43 1.30 -3.61
N ASP A 157 -15.70 0.35 -4.48
CA ASP A 157 -14.72 -0.62 -4.93
C ASP A 157 -13.83 0.04 -5.99
N ALA A 158 -12.63 0.44 -5.59
CA ALA A 158 -11.67 1.12 -6.45
C ALA A 158 -11.41 0.33 -7.75
N ALA A 159 -11.37 -1.00 -7.68
CA ALA A 159 -11.11 -1.84 -8.85
C ALA A 159 -12.24 -1.79 -9.88
N ARG A 160 -13.48 -1.56 -9.45
CA ARG A 160 -14.66 -1.54 -10.32
C ARG A 160 -14.93 -0.17 -10.93
N GLU A 161 -14.62 0.90 -10.20
CA GLU A 161 -15.01 2.25 -10.62
C GLU A 161 -13.97 2.95 -11.47
N VAL A 162 -12.69 2.60 -11.28
CA VAL A 162 -11.56 3.32 -11.88
C VAL A 162 -11.59 3.33 -13.42
N GLU A 163 -12.19 2.32 -14.05
CA GLU A 163 -12.33 2.25 -15.51
C GLU A 163 -13.38 3.23 -16.07
N SER A 164 -14.29 3.67 -15.22
CA SER A 164 -15.49 4.45 -15.59
C SER A 164 -15.43 5.92 -15.20
N ILE A 165 -14.39 6.34 -14.48
CA ILE A 165 -14.27 7.71 -13.97
C ILE A 165 -13.10 8.47 -14.64
N PRO A 166 -13.20 9.81 -14.76
CA PRO A 166 -12.12 10.63 -15.29
C PRO A 166 -10.82 10.52 -14.47
N ALA A 167 -9.69 10.86 -15.09
CA ALA A 167 -8.39 10.84 -14.43
C ALA A 167 -8.33 11.80 -13.23
N GLU A 168 -8.90 13.01 -13.35
CA GLU A 168 -8.99 13.97 -12.25
C GLU A 168 -9.83 13.40 -11.09
N HIS A 169 -10.91 12.65 -11.38
CA HIS A 169 -11.69 11.98 -10.34
C HIS A 169 -10.86 10.91 -9.62
N SER A 170 -10.14 10.06 -10.36
CA SER A 170 -9.21 9.09 -9.78
C SER A 170 -8.17 9.77 -8.88
N PHE A 171 -7.66 10.94 -9.29
CA PHE A 171 -6.73 11.72 -8.48
C PHE A 171 -7.36 12.22 -7.18
N HIS A 172 -8.61 12.68 -7.21
CA HIS A 172 -9.32 13.10 -5.99
C HIS A 172 -9.61 11.93 -5.04
N LEU A 173 -10.04 10.77 -5.56
CA LEU A 173 -10.24 9.57 -4.74
C LEU A 173 -8.92 9.06 -4.14
N MET A 174 -7.82 9.18 -4.87
CA MET A 174 -6.47 8.92 -4.36
C MET A 174 -6.13 9.84 -3.18
N LEU A 175 -6.36 11.16 -3.29
CA LEU A 175 -6.14 12.12 -2.20
C LEU A 175 -7.05 11.85 -1.00
N GLN A 176 -8.31 11.49 -1.23
CA GLN A 176 -9.24 11.10 -0.17
C GLN A 176 -8.74 9.85 0.56
N THR A 177 -8.22 8.86 -0.15
CA THR A 177 -7.62 7.65 0.42
C THR A 177 -6.44 8.00 1.34
N CYS A 178 -5.56 8.93 0.93
CA CYS A 178 -4.50 9.46 1.80
C CYS A 178 -5.06 10.06 3.09
N THR A 179 -6.11 10.88 2.99
CA THR A 179 -6.76 11.52 4.15
C THR A 179 -7.39 10.49 5.08
N SER A 180 -8.17 9.54 4.54
CA SER A 180 -8.82 8.48 5.32
C SER A 180 -7.82 7.58 6.02
N CYS A 181 -6.74 7.19 5.33
CA CYS A 181 -5.67 6.39 5.92
C CYS A 181 -4.97 7.15 7.06
N HIS A 182 -4.62 8.42 6.85
CA HIS A 182 -3.98 9.22 7.90
C HIS A 182 -4.90 9.45 9.11
N ALA A 183 -6.19 9.72 8.89
CA ALA A 183 -7.15 9.92 9.98
C ALA A 183 -7.32 8.67 10.85
N ARG A 184 -7.17 7.47 10.28
CA ARG A 184 -7.31 6.19 10.99
C ARG A 184 -5.99 5.73 11.62
N PHE A 185 -4.89 5.84 10.87
CA PHE A 185 -3.67 5.08 11.12
C PHE A 185 -2.43 5.93 11.39
N ARG A 186 -2.53 7.27 11.37
CA ARG A 186 -1.43 8.16 11.76
C ARG A 186 -1.78 8.90 13.04
N VAL A 187 -0.93 8.78 14.06
CA VAL A 187 -1.09 9.57 15.29
C VAL A 187 -0.82 11.05 14.99
N GLU A 188 -1.61 11.93 15.60
CA GLU A 188 -1.32 13.36 15.58
C GLU A 188 -0.02 13.63 16.36
N ALA A 189 0.67 14.71 16.00
CA ALA A 189 1.77 15.16 16.85
C ALA A 189 1.15 15.94 17.99
N ASP A 190 1.45 15.56 19.23
CA ASP A 190 1.20 16.39 20.41
C ASP A 190 1.90 17.76 20.28
#